data_AF-A0A3S5EW16-F1
#
_entry.id   AF-A0A3S5EW16-F1
#
_cell.length_a   1.000
_cell.length_b   1.000
_cell.length_c   1.000
_cell.angle_alpha   90.00
_cell.angle_beta   90.00
_cell.angle_gamma   90.00
#
_symmetry.space_group_name_H-M   'P 1'
#
loop_
_entity.id
_entity.type
_entity.pdbx_description
1 polymer ?
#
loop_
_entity_poly.entity_id
_entity_poly.type
_entity_poly.pdbx_seq_one_letter_code
_entity_poly.pdbx_strand_id
1 'polypeptide(L)'
;MIWLVTILLVAYVSVPRRTVVRKREVRRKPVRARPRPIDLGQIVTEVASRLRSGSQPERAWAQTLRQAGLHVGEPVLDEDGVPLALRALPHMSWRERKRLGVNDVALHTLPATFAVCTMSYRTGAPMAEVLDACAVGITESGEARSARDVALAGPLASARMLAALPLFGLALGWAMGADPLGFLLTTPLGWLALVAGLAFEAAGIVWTMRLVAQARAAEVEQ
;
A
#
# COMPACT_ATOMS: atom_id res chain seq x y z
N MET A 1 -17.92 -6.74 -30.41
CA MET A 1 -18.22 -6.83 -28.96
C MET A 1 -17.23 -7.72 -28.22
N ILE A 2 -17.03 -8.98 -28.65
CA ILE A 2 -16.01 -9.92 -28.09
C ILE A 2 -14.61 -9.29 -28.05
N TRP A 3 -14.19 -8.62 -29.12
CA TRP A 3 -12.90 -7.94 -29.22
C TRP A 3 -12.62 -6.84 -28.21
N LEU A 4 -13.64 -6.06 -27.84
CA LEU A 4 -13.51 -5.00 -26.84
C LEU A 4 -13.31 -5.63 -25.46
N VAL A 5 -14.00 -6.74 -25.19
CA VAL A 5 -13.84 -7.51 -23.95
C VAL A 5 -12.45 -8.12 -23.90
N THR A 6 -11.95 -8.74 -24.98
CA THR A 6 -10.61 -9.34 -25.00
C THR A 6 -9.52 -8.28 -24.85
N ILE A 7 -9.61 -7.14 -25.54
CA ILE A 7 -8.65 -6.03 -25.39
C ILE A 7 -8.75 -5.41 -24.00
N LEU A 8 -9.94 -5.26 -23.42
CA LEU A 8 -10.12 -4.81 -22.03
C LEU A 8 -9.56 -5.81 -21.03
N LEU A 9 -9.70 -7.12 -21.26
CA LEU A 9 -9.20 -8.17 -20.36
C LEU A 9 -7.68 -8.26 -20.44
N VAL A 10 -7.10 -8.18 -21.65
CA VAL A 10 -5.66 -8.05 -21.89
C VAL A 10 -5.13 -6.78 -21.23
N ALA A 11 -5.74 -5.62 -21.49
CA ALA A 11 -5.31 -4.37 -20.87
C ALA A 11 -5.48 -4.38 -19.35
N TYR A 12 -6.52 -5.02 -18.82
CA TYR A 12 -6.77 -5.12 -17.38
C TYR A 12 -5.77 -6.04 -16.67
N VAL A 13 -5.32 -7.10 -17.33
CA VAL A 13 -4.35 -8.08 -16.79
C VAL A 13 -2.89 -7.65 -17.07
N SER A 14 -2.63 -7.04 -18.22
CA SER A 14 -1.30 -6.57 -18.67
C SER A 14 -0.97 -5.15 -18.25
N VAL A 15 -1.90 -4.38 -17.69
CA VAL A 15 -1.54 -3.20 -16.89
C VAL A 15 -1.06 -3.75 -15.55
N PRO A 16 0.26 -3.88 -15.32
CA PRO A 16 0.70 -4.05 -13.96
C PRO A 16 0.12 -2.85 -13.21
N ARG A 17 -0.49 -3.09 -12.05
CA ARG A 17 -0.72 -2.03 -11.04
C ARG A 17 0.63 -1.52 -10.53
N ARG A 18 1.51 -1.10 -11.43
CA ARG A 18 2.56 -0.15 -11.19
C ARG A 18 1.82 1.13 -10.92
N THR A 19 1.85 1.55 -9.66
CA THR A 19 2.05 2.96 -9.36
C THR A 19 3.17 3.46 -10.28
N VAL A 20 2.79 4.04 -11.42
CA VAL A 20 3.73 4.63 -12.36
C VAL A 20 4.30 5.84 -11.63
N VAL A 21 5.40 5.63 -10.92
CA VAL A 21 6.35 6.69 -10.61
C VAL A 21 6.94 7.09 -11.95
N ARG A 22 6.21 7.97 -12.64
CA ARG A 22 6.61 8.57 -13.89
C ARG A 22 7.92 9.30 -13.59
N LYS A 23 9.04 8.71 -14.01
CA LYS A 23 10.36 9.35 -13.98
C LYS A 23 10.35 10.44 -15.04
N ARG A 24 9.65 11.55 -14.73
CA ARG A 24 9.72 12.78 -15.51
C ARG A 24 11.03 13.40 -15.10
N GLU A 25 12.03 13.33 -15.96
CA GLU A 25 13.21 14.19 -15.89
C GLU A 25 12.74 15.63 -16.02
N VAL A 26 12.36 16.21 -14.88
CA VAL A 26 12.03 17.61 -14.75
C VAL A 26 13.22 18.25 -14.09
N ARG A 27 13.94 19.04 -14.88
CA ARG A 27 14.82 20.15 -14.51
C ARG A 27 14.80 20.41 -13.00
N ARG A 28 15.89 20.08 -12.30
CA ARG A 28 16.04 20.18 -10.84
C ARG A 28 15.57 21.56 -10.35
N LYS A 29 14.32 21.63 -9.89
CA LYS A 29 13.83 22.66 -8.97
C LYS A 29 14.34 22.28 -7.57
N PRO A 30 14.61 23.26 -6.69
CA PRO A 30 15.12 22.99 -5.35
C PRO A 30 14.27 21.92 -4.68
N VAL A 31 14.93 20.90 -4.13
CA VAL A 31 14.29 19.77 -3.45
C VAL A 31 13.52 20.34 -2.26
N ARG A 32 12.23 20.63 -2.44
CA ARG A 32 11.32 20.82 -1.31
C ARG A 32 11.40 19.52 -0.52
N ALA A 33 11.86 19.61 0.72
CA ALA A 33 11.88 18.49 1.65
C ALA A 33 10.53 17.78 1.58
N ARG A 34 10.53 16.49 1.21
CA ARG A 34 9.30 15.71 1.22
C ARG A 34 8.78 15.74 2.67
N PRO A 35 7.49 16.05 2.90
CA PRO A 35 6.91 15.94 4.23
C PRO A 35 7.21 14.53 4.75
N ARG A 36 7.72 14.44 5.99
CA ARG A 36 7.97 13.13 6.63
C ARG A 36 6.62 12.41 6.67
N PRO A 37 6.54 11.16 6.18
CA PRO A 37 5.29 10.41 6.22
C PRO A 37 4.83 10.28 7.67
N ILE A 38 3.53 10.47 7.89
CA ILE A 38 2.94 10.25 9.21
C ILE A 38 3.00 8.74 9.49
N ASP A 39 3.71 8.38 10.54
CA ASP A 39 3.78 7.02 11.07
C ASP A 39 2.84 6.91 12.28
N LEU A 40 1.76 6.14 12.13
CA LEU A 40 0.79 5.97 13.21
C LEU A 40 1.40 5.21 14.40
N GLY A 41 2.35 4.30 14.16
CA GLY A 41 3.07 3.62 15.23
C GLY A 41 3.84 4.62 16.09
N GLN A 42 4.58 5.53 15.45
CA GLN A 42 5.29 6.60 16.15
C GLN A 42 4.35 7.50 16.95
N ILE A 43 3.21 7.91 16.38
CA ILE A 43 2.21 8.75 17.07
C ILE A 43 1.71 8.04 18.33
N VAL A 44 1.31 6.77 18.21
CA VAL A 44 0.77 5.99 19.32
C VAL A 44 1.82 5.79 20.42
N THR A 45 3.07 5.47 20.06
CA THR A 45 4.19 5.35 21.02
C THR A 45 4.45 6.67 21.76
N GLU A 46 4.41 7.79 21.05
CA GLU A 46 4.65 9.09 21.67
C GLU A 46 3.53 9.48 22.65
N VAL A 47 2.28 9.19 22.29
CA VAL A 47 1.13 9.40 23.19
C VAL A 47 1.22 8.49 24.42
N ALA A 48 1.54 7.20 24.24
CA ALA A 48 1.72 6.27 25.35
C ALA A 48 2.83 6.73 26.31
N SER A 49 3.95 7.21 25.78
CA SER A 49 5.05 7.80 26.55
C SER A 49 4.61 9.02 27.37
N ARG A 50 3.83 9.92 26.77
CA ARG A 50 3.28 11.11 27.45
C ARG A 50 2.26 10.75 28.55
N LEU A 51 1.43 9.74 28.31
CA LEU A 51 0.50 9.23 29.31
C LEU A 51 1.25 8.62 30.50
N ARG A 52 2.32 7.83 30.24
CA ARG A 52 3.21 7.29 31.27
C ARG A 52 3.91 8.38 32.09
N SER A 53 4.20 9.53 31.49
CA SER A 53 4.73 10.69 32.20
C SER A 53 3.66 11.50 32.96
N GLY A 54 2.42 11.01 33.04
CA GLY A 54 1.32 11.65 33.77
C GLY A 54 0.55 12.72 32.98
N SER A 55 0.72 12.80 31.66
CA SER A 55 -0.05 13.74 30.84
C SER A 55 -1.53 13.32 30.75
N GLN A 56 -2.44 14.27 30.79
CA GLN A 56 -3.86 14.01 30.50
C GLN A 56 -4.04 13.56 29.03
N PRO A 57 -4.95 12.59 28.75
CA PRO A 57 -5.14 12.02 27.41
C PRO A 57 -5.39 13.07 26.32
N GLU A 58 -6.25 14.05 26.57
CA GLU A 58 -6.56 15.13 25.64
C GLU A 58 -5.31 15.96 25.30
N ARG A 59 -4.48 16.28 26.29
CA ARG A 59 -3.22 17.03 26.09
C ARG A 59 -2.19 16.19 25.34
N ALA A 60 -2.06 14.91 25.69
CA ALA A 60 -1.12 14.01 25.03
C ALA A 60 -1.44 13.87 23.54
N TRP A 61 -2.71 13.61 23.21
CA TRP A 61 -3.18 13.55 21.82
C TRP A 61 -3.04 14.88 21.10
N ALA A 62 -3.49 15.98 21.70
CA ALA A 62 -3.40 17.29 21.07
C ALA A 62 -1.97 17.68 20.74
N GLN A 63 -1.01 17.42 21.64
CA GLN A 63 0.38 17.79 21.44
C GLN A 63 1.04 16.96 20.34
N THR A 64 0.89 15.62 20.37
CA THR A 64 1.50 14.74 19.37
C THR A 64 0.88 14.93 17.99
N LEU A 65 -0.45 15.11 17.89
CA LEU A 65 -1.13 15.33 16.61
C LEU A 65 -0.74 16.68 15.98
N ARG A 66 -0.60 17.75 16.78
CA ARG A 66 -0.08 19.03 16.28
C ARG A 66 1.36 18.93 15.80
N GLN A 67 2.21 18.16 16.49
CA GLN A 67 3.59 17.90 16.08
C GLN A 67 3.67 17.10 14.77
N ALA A 68 2.72 16.18 14.55
CA ALA A 68 2.54 15.48 13.28
C ALA A 68 1.95 16.36 12.15
N GLY A 69 1.61 17.63 12.43
CA GLY A 69 1.05 18.57 11.46
C GLY A 69 -0.44 18.40 11.19
N LEU A 70 -1.15 17.66 12.06
CA LEU A 70 -2.61 17.53 11.99
C LEU A 70 -3.27 18.71 12.69
N HIS A 71 -4.36 19.19 12.11
CA HIS A 71 -5.18 20.22 12.73
C HIS A 71 -6.01 19.58 13.85
N VAL A 72 -5.87 20.11 15.07
CA VAL A 72 -6.59 19.63 16.25
C VAL A 72 -7.54 20.74 16.69
N GLY A 73 -8.85 20.45 16.61
CA GLY A 73 -9.89 21.32 17.14
C GLY A 73 -10.21 21.00 18.60
N GLU A 74 -11.09 21.82 19.20
CA GLU A 74 -11.71 21.55 20.50
C GLU A 74 -13.17 21.13 20.28
N PRO A 75 -13.66 20.03 20.87
CA PRO A 75 -12.92 19.09 21.72
C PRO A 75 -11.89 18.25 20.93
N VAL A 76 -10.84 17.77 21.59
CA VAL A 76 -9.76 16.97 20.96
C VAL A 76 -10.20 15.52 20.72
N LEU A 77 -10.92 14.97 21.70
CA LEU A 77 -11.46 13.62 21.70
C LEU A 77 -12.97 13.67 21.45
N ASP A 78 -13.51 12.62 20.84
CA ASP A 78 -14.95 12.40 20.77
C ASP A 78 -15.50 11.78 22.06
N GLU A 79 -16.81 11.54 22.09
CA GLU A 79 -17.54 10.87 23.19
C GLU A 79 -17.02 9.44 23.49
N ASP A 80 -16.31 8.83 22.53
CA ASP A 80 -15.69 7.51 22.68
C ASP A 80 -14.21 7.62 23.12
N GLY A 81 -13.67 8.82 23.36
CA GLY A 81 -12.26 9.02 23.71
C GLY A 81 -11.29 8.85 22.54
N VAL A 82 -11.80 8.86 21.31
CA VAL A 82 -11.00 8.75 20.07
C VAL A 82 -10.65 10.14 19.56
N PRO A 83 -9.41 10.39 19.13
CA PRO A 83 -9.03 11.69 18.58
C PRO A 83 -9.77 12.03 17.28
N LEU A 84 -10.48 13.16 17.27
CA LEU A 84 -11.26 13.60 16.11
C LEU A 84 -10.40 13.83 14.87
N ALA A 85 -9.16 14.30 15.06
CA ALA A 85 -8.21 14.48 13.96
C ALA A 85 -7.88 13.16 13.25
N LEU A 86 -7.83 12.03 13.97
CA LEU A 86 -7.62 10.72 13.38
C LEU A 86 -8.89 10.20 12.69
N ARG A 87 -10.08 10.43 13.27
CA ARG A 87 -11.37 10.12 12.62
C ARG A 87 -11.58 10.88 11.31
N ALA A 88 -11.00 12.06 11.16
CA ALA A 88 -11.11 12.84 9.92
C ALA A 88 -10.28 12.24 8.76
N LEU A 89 -9.22 11.48 9.04
CA LEU A 89 -8.28 10.98 8.02
C LEU A 89 -8.94 10.17 6.89
N PRO A 90 -9.85 9.22 7.16
CA PRO A 90 -10.53 8.44 6.11
C PRO A 90 -11.47 9.28 5.24
N HIS A 91 -11.90 10.46 5.72
CA HIS A 91 -12.81 11.37 5.02
C HIS A 91 -12.09 12.45 4.21
N MET A 92 -10.80 12.69 4.47
CA MET A 92 -10.00 13.68 3.74
C MET A 92 -9.86 13.33 2.25
N SER A 93 -9.73 14.34 1.41
CA SER A 93 -9.42 14.12 0.00
C SER A 93 -8.04 13.46 -0.17
N TRP A 94 -7.84 12.71 -1.26
CA TRP A 94 -6.55 12.08 -1.54
C TRP A 94 -5.38 13.08 -1.59
N ARG A 95 -5.65 14.34 -2.01
CA ARG A 95 -4.64 15.41 -2.11
C ARG A 95 -4.16 15.86 -0.73
N GLU A 96 -5.07 15.98 0.22
CA GLU A 96 -4.74 16.35 1.61
C GLU A 96 -3.96 15.26 2.31
N ARG A 97 -4.42 13.99 2.19
CA ARG A 97 -3.67 12.83 2.72
C ARG A 97 -2.25 12.78 2.17
N LYS A 98 -2.08 13.02 0.87
CA LYS A 98 -0.76 13.07 0.23
C LYS A 98 0.10 14.25 0.72
N ARG A 99 -0.50 15.40 1.02
CA ARG A 99 0.23 16.55 1.60
C ARG A 99 0.69 16.27 3.03
N LEU A 100 -0.13 15.56 3.80
CA LEU A 100 0.16 15.13 5.17
C LEU A 100 1.08 13.90 5.22
N GLY A 101 1.35 13.25 4.09
CA GLY A 101 2.16 12.02 4.08
C GLY A 101 1.48 10.82 4.74
N VAL A 102 0.14 10.80 4.75
CA VAL A 102 -0.65 9.67 5.27
C VAL A 102 -0.57 8.54 4.26
N ASN A 103 0.03 7.43 4.68
CA ASN A 103 0.16 6.22 3.87
C ASN A 103 -1.04 5.27 4.08
N ASP A 104 -1.22 4.36 3.13
CA ASP A 104 -2.25 3.31 3.18
C ASP A 104 -2.14 2.45 4.46
N VAL A 105 -0.91 2.17 4.91
CA VAL A 105 -0.64 1.45 6.17
C VAL A 105 -1.23 2.19 7.36
N ALA A 106 -1.06 3.52 7.44
CA ALA A 106 -1.60 4.32 8.54
C ALA A 106 -3.13 4.29 8.54
N LEU A 107 -3.78 4.21 7.38
CA LEU A 107 -5.24 4.10 7.30
C LEU A 107 -5.74 2.73 7.76
N HIS A 108 -4.99 1.67 7.46
CA HIS A 108 -5.34 0.30 7.87
C HIS A 108 -5.20 0.07 9.38
N THR A 109 -4.36 0.83 10.06
CA THR A 109 -4.15 0.71 11.52
C THR A 109 -5.11 1.56 12.35
N LEU A 110 -5.81 2.53 11.74
CA LEU A 110 -6.80 3.38 12.44
C LEU A 110 -7.89 2.61 13.22
N PRO A 111 -8.54 1.56 12.66
CA PRO A 111 -9.60 0.86 13.38
C PRO A 111 -9.11 0.22 14.68
N ALA A 112 -7.89 -0.32 14.68
CA ALA A 112 -7.28 -0.89 15.87
C ALA A 112 -6.99 0.19 16.92
N THR A 113 -6.42 1.33 16.50
CA THR A 113 -6.20 2.48 17.40
C THR A 113 -7.52 3.00 17.98
N PHE A 114 -8.59 3.09 17.17
CA PHE A 114 -9.91 3.53 17.64
C PHE A 114 -10.50 2.56 18.66
N ALA A 115 -10.39 1.25 18.41
CA ALA A 115 -10.87 0.23 19.35
C ALA A 115 -10.17 0.35 20.71
N VAL A 116 -8.85 0.59 20.71
CA VAL A 116 -8.05 0.73 21.93
C VAL A 116 -8.35 1.99 22.70
N CYS A 117 -8.46 3.13 22.01
CA CYS A 117 -8.88 4.38 22.63
C CYS A 117 -10.28 4.24 23.25
N THR A 118 -11.23 3.68 22.49
CA THR A 118 -12.61 3.48 22.95
C THR A 118 -12.70 2.54 24.14
N MET A 119 -11.98 1.41 24.09
CA MET A 119 -11.93 0.46 25.19
C MET A 119 -11.35 1.11 26.45
N SER A 120 -10.20 1.77 26.33
CA SER A 120 -9.53 2.40 27.48
C SER A 120 -10.39 3.51 28.09
N TYR A 121 -11.05 4.32 27.26
CA TYR A 121 -11.93 5.39 27.70
C TYR A 121 -13.16 4.85 28.44
N ARG A 122 -13.82 3.81 27.91
CA ARG A 122 -15.02 3.23 28.52
C ARG A 122 -14.75 2.39 29.77
N THR A 123 -13.60 1.74 29.84
CA THR A 123 -13.26 0.81 30.94
C THR A 123 -12.38 1.44 32.01
N GLY A 124 -11.81 2.63 31.75
CA GLY A 124 -10.80 3.23 32.62
C GLY A 124 -9.47 2.48 32.65
N ALA A 125 -9.28 1.48 31.77
CA ALA A 125 -8.04 0.73 31.67
C ALA A 125 -6.85 1.67 31.35
N PRO A 126 -5.63 1.37 31.84
CA PRO A 126 -4.46 2.19 31.62
C PRO A 126 -4.14 2.29 30.12
N MET A 127 -4.63 3.36 29.50
CA MET A 127 -4.53 3.63 28.06
C MET A 127 -3.08 3.56 27.55
N ALA A 128 -2.11 3.91 28.39
CA ALA A 128 -0.69 3.83 28.05
C ALA A 128 -0.22 2.41 27.73
N GLU A 129 -0.60 1.41 28.55
CA GLU A 129 -0.18 0.02 28.37
C GLU A 129 -0.83 -0.60 27.13
N VAL A 130 -2.11 -0.29 26.89
CA VAL A 130 -2.83 -0.79 25.72
C VAL A 130 -2.34 -0.14 24.43
N LEU A 131 -2.03 1.16 24.46
CA LEU A 131 -1.42 1.86 23.32
C LEU A 131 0.00 1.37 23.04
N ASP A 132 0.79 1.01 24.05
CA ASP A 132 2.11 0.39 23.85
C ASP A 132 2.00 -0.98 23.19
N ALA A 133 1.09 -1.83 23.67
CA ALA A 133 0.82 -3.11 23.04
C ALA A 133 0.40 -2.94 21.57
N CYS A 134 -0.40 -1.91 21.27
CA CYS A 134 -0.74 -1.56 19.89
C CYS A 134 0.43 -1.01 19.09
N ALA A 135 1.29 -0.19 19.69
CA ALA A 135 2.47 0.33 19.02
C ALA A 135 3.45 -0.80 18.64
N VAL A 136 3.66 -1.75 19.56
CA VAL A 136 4.44 -2.96 19.31
C VAL A 136 3.82 -3.76 18.17
N GLY A 137 2.52 -4.04 18.23
CA GLY A 137 1.82 -4.78 17.16
C GLY A 137 1.86 -4.07 15.79
N ILE A 138 1.75 -2.73 15.75
CA ILE A 138 1.89 -1.94 14.52
C ILE A 138 3.32 -2.03 13.97
N THR A 139 4.32 -1.96 14.86
CA THR A 139 5.74 -2.01 14.48
C THR A 139 6.11 -3.39 13.96
N GLU A 140 5.76 -4.46 14.68
CA GLU A 140 5.99 -5.85 14.27
C GLU A 140 5.32 -6.15 12.93
N SER A 141 4.07 -5.69 12.73
CA SER A 141 3.38 -5.83 11.45
C SER A 141 4.10 -5.10 10.31
N GLY A 142 4.70 -3.93 10.61
CA GLY A 142 5.50 -3.16 9.67
C GLY A 142 6.80 -3.86 9.30
N GLU A 143 7.51 -4.39 10.29
CA GLU A 143 8.75 -5.14 10.12
C GLU A 143 8.53 -6.45 9.33
N ALA A 144 7.49 -7.21 9.66
CA ALA A 144 7.10 -8.42 8.93
C ALA A 144 6.81 -8.10 7.45
N ARG A 145 6.12 -6.99 7.17
CA ARG A 145 5.87 -6.55 5.80
C ARG A 145 7.16 -6.18 5.06
N SER A 146 8.07 -5.47 5.72
CA SER A 146 9.37 -5.07 5.17
C SER A 146 10.24 -6.31 4.87
N ALA A 147 10.33 -7.23 5.83
CA ALA A 147 11.05 -8.49 5.68
C ALA A 147 10.51 -9.31 4.51
N ARG A 148 9.18 -9.38 4.36
CA ARG A 148 8.54 -10.04 3.22
C ARG A 148 8.86 -9.37 1.89
N ASP A 149 8.82 -8.04 1.83
CA ASP A 149 9.14 -7.30 0.60
C ASP A 149 10.61 -7.52 0.20
N VAL A 150 11.52 -7.66 1.17
CA VAL A 150 12.93 -8.05 0.95
C VAL A 150 13.04 -9.49 0.47
N ALA A 151 12.36 -10.44 1.12
CA ALA A 151 12.39 -11.86 0.76
C ALA A 151 11.82 -12.11 -0.65
N LEU A 152 10.77 -11.37 -1.03
CA LEU A 152 10.15 -11.47 -2.36
C LEU A 152 10.88 -10.66 -3.42
N ALA A 153 11.87 -9.83 -3.07
CA ALA A 153 12.58 -8.99 -4.05
C ALA A 153 13.28 -9.83 -5.13
N GLY A 154 13.98 -10.91 -4.73
CA GLY A 154 14.65 -11.83 -5.65
C GLY A 154 13.66 -12.55 -6.58
N PRO A 155 12.68 -13.30 -6.06
CA PRO A 155 11.67 -13.99 -6.85
C PRO A 155 10.90 -13.06 -7.80
N LEU A 156 10.49 -11.88 -7.34
CA LEU A 156 9.76 -10.91 -8.18
C LEU A 156 10.64 -10.24 -9.23
N ALA A 157 11.95 -10.11 -9.01
CA ALA A 157 12.87 -9.57 -10.02
C ALA A 157 12.98 -10.53 -11.22
N SER A 158 13.20 -11.82 -10.97
CA SER A 158 13.28 -12.82 -12.04
C SER A 158 11.94 -13.02 -12.75
N ALA A 159 10.82 -13.06 -12.01
CA ALA A 159 9.49 -13.14 -12.60
C ALA A 159 9.20 -11.95 -13.54
N ARG A 160 9.60 -10.72 -13.14
CA ARG A 160 9.47 -9.54 -14.01
C ARG A 160 10.35 -9.59 -15.25
N MET A 161 11.53 -10.19 -15.16
CA MET A 161 12.43 -10.36 -16.31
C MET A 161 11.84 -11.35 -17.32
N LEU A 162 11.31 -12.49 -16.85
CA LEU A 162 10.63 -13.47 -17.70
C LEU A 162 9.34 -12.91 -18.30
N ALA A 163 8.55 -12.15 -17.53
CA ALA A 163 7.34 -11.49 -18.03
C ALA A 163 7.63 -10.40 -19.09
N ALA A 164 8.86 -9.90 -19.17
CA ALA A 164 9.28 -8.96 -20.22
C ALA A 164 9.74 -9.66 -21.52
N LEU A 165 10.00 -10.97 -21.46
CA LEU A 165 10.50 -11.75 -22.59
C LEU A 165 9.59 -11.72 -23.84
N PRO A 166 8.25 -11.80 -23.72
CA PRO A 166 7.35 -11.73 -24.89
C PRO A 166 7.45 -10.40 -25.64
N LEU A 167 7.60 -9.29 -24.92
CA LEU A 167 7.81 -7.95 -25.50
C LEU A 167 9.12 -7.88 -26.27
N PHE A 168 10.19 -8.45 -25.72
CA PHE A 168 11.47 -8.57 -26.42
C PHE A 168 11.37 -9.42 -27.69
N GLY A 169 10.66 -10.55 -27.63
CA GLY A 169 10.43 -11.41 -28.79
C GLY A 169 9.68 -10.69 -29.91
N LEU A 170 8.63 -9.93 -29.58
CA LEU A 170 7.89 -9.11 -30.54
C LEU A 170 8.76 -8.00 -31.15
N ALA A 171 9.54 -7.31 -30.33
CA ALA A 171 10.45 -6.26 -30.79
C ALA A 171 11.51 -6.81 -31.74
N LEU A 172 12.08 -7.98 -31.43
CA LEU A 172 13.08 -8.64 -32.27
C LEU A 172 12.47 -9.12 -33.60
N GLY A 173 11.27 -9.71 -33.57
CA GLY A 173 10.56 -10.12 -34.78
C GLY A 173 10.25 -8.94 -35.71
N TRP A 174 9.82 -7.81 -35.14
CA TRP A 174 9.61 -6.58 -35.90
C TRP A 174 10.91 -6.03 -36.49
N ALA A 175 12.02 -6.07 -35.74
CA ALA A 175 13.35 -5.65 -36.22
C ALA A 175 13.89 -6.53 -37.36
N MET A 176 13.52 -7.81 -37.41
CA MET A 176 13.84 -8.71 -38.53
C MET A 176 12.95 -8.48 -39.77
N GLY A 177 12.04 -7.50 -39.73
CA GLY A 177 11.15 -7.17 -40.84
C GLY A 177 9.91 -8.06 -40.95
N ALA A 178 9.63 -8.90 -39.94
CA ALA A 178 8.32 -9.52 -39.83
C ALA A 178 7.29 -8.44 -39.46
N ASP A 179 6.04 -8.61 -39.91
CA ASP A 179 4.90 -7.84 -39.42
C ASP A 179 4.10 -8.68 -38.39
N PRO A 180 4.64 -8.88 -37.17
CA PRO A 180 3.98 -9.68 -36.14
C PRO A 180 2.63 -9.09 -35.77
N LEU A 181 2.48 -7.76 -35.74
CA LEU A 181 1.21 -7.12 -35.41
C LEU A 181 0.15 -7.39 -36.49
N GLY A 182 0.51 -7.26 -37.77
CA GLY A 182 -0.35 -7.67 -38.87
C GLY A 182 -0.70 -9.14 -38.79
N PHE A 183 0.27 -10.04 -38.58
CA PHE A 183 0.05 -11.48 -38.48
C PHE A 183 -0.88 -11.85 -37.30
N LEU A 184 -0.62 -11.32 -36.10
CA LEU A 184 -1.40 -11.56 -34.88
C LEU A 184 -2.86 -11.09 -35.01
N LEU A 185 -3.09 -9.97 -35.70
CA LEU A 185 -4.42 -9.36 -35.80
C LEU A 185 -5.23 -9.84 -37.00
N THR A 186 -4.59 -10.34 -38.07
CA THR A 186 -5.26 -10.67 -39.34
C THR A 186 -5.37 -12.17 -39.63
N THR A 187 -4.55 -13.03 -39.01
CA THR A 187 -4.52 -14.47 -39.34
C THR A 187 -5.08 -15.36 -38.24
N PRO A 188 -5.87 -16.40 -38.54
CA PRO A 188 -6.44 -17.29 -37.52
C PRO A 188 -5.38 -18.01 -36.66
N LEU A 189 -4.20 -18.29 -37.23
CA LEU A 189 -3.05 -18.81 -36.48
C LEU A 189 -2.47 -17.77 -35.50
N GLY A 190 -2.38 -16.50 -35.93
CA GLY A 190 -1.94 -15.40 -35.08
C GLY A 190 -2.83 -15.20 -33.86
N TRP A 191 -4.14 -15.38 -34.02
CA TRP A 191 -5.08 -15.31 -32.91
C TRP A 191 -4.95 -16.46 -31.91
N LEU A 192 -4.77 -17.68 -32.39
CA LEU A 192 -4.48 -18.83 -31.52
C LEU A 192 -3.22 -18.57 -30.69
N ALA A 193 -2.17 -18.04 -31.32
CA ALA A 193 -0.94 -17.66 -30.62
C ALA A 193 -1.17 -16.53 -29.60
N LEU A 194 -1.98 -15.51 -29.92
CA LEU A 194 -2.33 -14.41 -29.02
C LEU A 194 -3.07 -14.92 -27.78
N VAL A 195 -4.10 -15.73 -27.99
CA VAL A 195 -4.91 -16.30 -26.90
C VAL A 195 -4.06 -17.23 -26.04
N ALA A 196 -3.22 -18.07 -26.63
CA ALA A 196 -2.31 -18.94 -25.90
C ALA A 196 -1.31 -18.13 -25.06
N GLY A 197 -0.67 -17.12 -25.63
CA GLY A 197 0.27 -16.25 -24.92
C GLY A 197 -0.39 -15.53 -23.74
N LEU A 198 -1.59 -14.98 -23.95
CA LEU A 198 -2.34 -14.32 -22.89
C LEU A 198 -2.77 -15.28 -21.78
N ALA A 199 -3.18 -16.50 -22.15
CA ALA A 199 -3.55 -17.54 -21.20
C ALA A 199 -2.35 -17.97 -20.34
N PHE A 200 -1.17 -18.15 -20.95
CA PHE A 200 0.07 -18.44 -20.22
C PHE A 200 0.47 -17.31 -19.28
N GLU A 201 0.38 -16.05 -19.73
CA GLU A 201 0.68 -14.87 -18.89
C GLU A 201 -0.30 -14.78 -17.71
N ALA A 202 -1.60 -14.92 -17.97
CA ALA A 202 -2.62 -14.92 -16.93
C ALA A 202 -2.41 -16.08 -15.94
N ALA A 203 -2.08 -17.27 -16.42
CA ALA A 203 -1.75 -18.42 -15.57
C ALA A 203 -0.52 -18.15 -14.70
N GLY A 204 0.53 -17.53 -15.26
CA GLY A 204 1.73 -17.14 -14.50
C GLY A 204 1.45 -16.11 -13.41
N ILE A 205 0.61 -15.11 -13.70
CA ILE A 205 0.17 -14.12 -12.71
C ILE A 205 -0.65 -14.79 -11.61
N VAL A 206 -1.65 -15.62 -11.96
CA VAL A 206 -2.49 -16.33 -10.99
C VAL A 206 -1.65 -17.25 -10.11
N TRP A 207 -0.69 -17.97 -10.70
CA TRP A 207 0.23 -18.83 -9.96
C TRP A 207 1.10 -18.04 -8.98
N THR A 208 1.67 -16.92 -9.42
CA THR A 208 2.47 -16.04 -8.57
C THR A 208 1.63 -15.47 -7.42
N MET A 209 0.40 -15.03 -7.70
CA MET A 209 -0.51 -14.54 -6.66
C MET A 209 -0.88 -15.65 -5.67
N ARG A 210 -1.06 -16.89 -6.14
CA ARG A 210 -1.31 -18.05 -5.27
C ARG A 210 -0.12 -18.39 -4.40
N LEU A 211 1.10 -18.43 -4.94
CA LEU A 211 2.31 -18.66 -4.15
C LEU A 211 2.49 -17.59 -3.07
N VAL A 212 2.26 -16.31 -3.40
CA VAL A 212 2.31 -15.22 -2.43
C VAL A 212 1.20 -15.35 -1.38
N ALA A 213 -0.01 -15.77 -1.76
CA ALA A 213 -1.11 -15.98 -0.82
C ALA A 213 -0.84 -17.16 0.13
N GLN A 214 -0.24 -18.25 -0.37
CA GLN A 214 0.15 -19.41 0.45
C GLN A 214 1.28 -19.06 1.42
N ALA A 215 2.30 -18.32 0.95
CA ALA A 215 3.36 -17.83 1.82
C ALA A 215 2.82 -16.96 2.96
N ARG A 216 1.80 -16.13 2.68
CA ARG A 216 1.11 -15.33 3.71
C ARG A 216 0.28 -16.13 4.70
N ALA A 217 -0.22 -17.30 4.30
CA ALA A 217 -1.05 -18.15 5.17
C ALA A 217 -0.19 -19.00 6.12
N ALA A 218 0.96 -19.49 5.65
CA ALA A 218 1.86 -20.36 6.42
C ALA A 218 2.55 -19.65 7.60
N GLU A 219 2.71 -18.33 7.57
CA GLU A 219 3.32 -17.54 8.66
C GLU A 219 2.37 -17.29 9.84
N VAL A 220 1.04 -17.45 9.67
CA VAL A 220 0.05 -17.22 10.74
C VAL A 220 -0.09 -18.44 11.66
N GLU A 221 0.46 -19.59 11.25
CA GLU A 221 0.35 -20.88 11.94
C GLU A 221 1.61 -21.24 12.75
N GLN A 222 2.62 -20.34 12.79
CA GLN A 222 3.83 -20.45 13.60
C GLN A 222 3.83 -19.44 14.73
#